data_AF-A0A920TKA8-F1
#
_entry.id   AF-A0A920TKA8-F1
#
_cell.length_a   1.000
_cell.length_b   1.000
_cell.length_c   1.000
_cell.angle_alpha   90.00
_cell.angle_beta   90.00
_cell.angle_gamma   90.00
#
_symmetry.space_group_name_H-M   'P 1'
#
loop_
_entity.id
_entity.type
_entity.pdbx_description
1 polymer ?
#
loop_
_entity_poly.entity_id
_entity_poly.type
_entity_poly.pdbx_seq_one_letter_code
_entity_poly.pdbx_strand_id
1 'polypeptide(L)'
;MGTLLLLIAEKNLAKGNQKDFLELLFMYSASLIVVQFAIILTEYSFTNKQHTYEFYLLSLTIYSFLIVAFRNAADHKYAATIIAALFILHRLLIIWILPLFEAEPLLGPIYRDVDHYVAPYFPVLLFIPALGVDILHHKIKSSNRIVKTSIIGVCFCITFFVVQWNFAEFLLSEKARNWFFAADNNFPYWVRMGERSYEFWFEEWTPYGQKSELKKITLGNFGLLTVFTIICSYLGSFFGTWIRQIKR
;
A
#
# COMPACT_ATOMS: atom_id res chain seq x y z
N MET A 1 -9.45 -4.89 12.68
CA MET A 1 -8.68 -5.84 13.51
C MET A 1 -9.54 -6.88 14.22
N GLY A 2 -10.60 -6.52 14.95
CA GLY A 2 -11.45 -7.50 15.67
C GLY A 2 -11.95 -8.66 14.80
N THR A 3 -12.54 -8.38 13.63
CA THR A 3 -13.00 -9.40 12.69
C THR A 3 -11.89 -10.33 12.20
N LEU A 4 -10.70 -9.80 11.93
CA LEU A 4 -9.54 -10.60 11.49
C LEU A 4 -9.11 -11.59 12.58
N LEU A 5 -9.08 -11.17 13.85
CA LEU A 5 -8.72 -12.04 14.97
C LEU A 5 -9.78 -13.13 15.22
N LEU A 6 -11.07 -12.82 15.04
CA LEU A 6 -12.14 -13.80 15.10
C LEU A 6 -12.00 -14.84 13.99
N LEU A 7 -11.81 -14.38 12.75
CA LEU A 7 -11.64 -15.27 11.59
C LEU A 7 -10.46 -16.22 11.75
N ILE A 8 -9.34 -15.75 12.31
CA ILE A 8 -8.18 -16.62 12.51
C ILE A 8 -8.40 -17.63 13.64
N ALA A 9 -9.08 -17.25 14.72
CA ALA A 9 -9.43 -18.17 15.81
C ALA A 9 -10.33 -19.29 15.29
N GLU A 10 -11.42 -18.93 14.59
CA GLU A 10 -12.33 -19.91 13.97
C GLU A 10 -11.61 -20.78 12.93
N LYS A 11 -10.74 -20.18 12.10
CA LYS A 11 -9.94 -20.93 11.10
C LYS A 11 -9.06 -21.98 11.77
N ASN A 12 -8.45 -21.64 12.90
CA ASN A 12 -7.55 -22.53 13.63
C ASN A 12 -8.29 -23.72 14.28
N LEU A 13 -9.59 -23.60 14.51
CA LEU A 13 -10.45 -24.67 15.01
C LEU A 13 -11.11 -25.49 13.89
N ALA A 14 -11.32 -24.88 12.72
CA ALA A 14 -11.99 -25.49 11.58
C ALA A 14 -11.18 -26.59 10.86
N LYS A 15 -11.89 -27.48 10.16
CA LYS A 15 -11.32 -28.57 9.34
C LYS A 15 -11.99 -28.62 7.95
N GLY A 16 -11.29 -29.21 6.98
CA GLY A 16 -11.80 -29.39 5.61
C GLY A 16 -12.16 -28.07 4.93
N ASN A 17 -13.19 -28.08 4.09
CA ASN A 17 -13.61 -26.93 3.27
C ASN A 17 -13.92 -25.66 4.07
N GLN A 18 -14.39 -25.80 5.32
CA GLN A 18 -14.65 -24.65 6.19
C GLN A 18 -13.38 -23.88 6.52
N LYS A 19 -12.26 -24.58 6.71
CA LYS A 19 -10.95 -23.96 6.97
C LYS A 19 -10.50 -23.13 5.77
N ASP A 20 -10.65 -23.66 4.56
CA ASP A 20 -10.25 -22.97 3.33
C ASP A 20 -11.09 -21.72 3.08
N PHE A 21 -12.40 -21.78 3.36
CA PHE A 21 -13.27 -20.62 3.28
C PHE A 21 -12.89 -19.54 4.32
N LEU A 22 -12.61 -19.93 5.56
CA LEU A 22 -12.17 -19.01 6.61
C LEU A 22 -10.78 -18.40 6.31
N GLU A 23 -9.89 -19.15 5.68
CA GLU A 23 -8.60 -18.65 5.17
C GLU A 23 -8.81 -17.56 4.10
N LEU A 24 -9.75 -17.76 3.16
CA LEU A 24 -10.11 -16.74 2.17
C LEU A 24 -10.68 -15.48 2.83
N LEU A 25 -11.61 -15.64 3.78
CA LEU A 25 -12.17 -14.52 4.54
C LEU A 25 -11.10 -13.79 5.36
N PHE A 26 -10.14 -14.52 5.94
CA PHE A 26 -9.00 -13.94 6.62
C PHE A 26 -8.17 -13.06 5.66
N MET A 27 -7.81 -13.58 4.49
CA MET A 27 -7.06 -12.82 3.47
C MET A 27 -7.84 -11.58 3.00
N TYR A 28 -9.15 -11.70 2.82
CA TYR A 28 -10.02 -10.56 2.50
C TYR A 28 -10.01 -9.52 3.63
N SER A 29 -10.22 -9.93 4.89
CA SER A 29 -10.16 -9.01 6.02
C SER A 29 -8.79 -8.36 6.22
N ALA A 30 -7.70 -9.08 5.91
CA ALA A 30 -6.34 -8.56 5.93
C ALA A 30 -6.15 -7.47 4.86
N SER A 31 -6.69 -7.67 3.66
CA SER A 31 -6.64 -6.65 2.60
C SER A 31 -7.38 -5.36 3.00
N LEU A 32 -8.50 -5.48 3.72
CA LEU A 32 -9.23 -4.30 4.22
C LEU A 32 -8.43 -3.52 5.27
N ILE A 33 -7.57 -4.19 6.05
CA ILE A 33 -6.63 -3.48 6.94
C ILE A 33 -5.57 -2.75 6.11
N VAL A 34 -5.06 -3.37 5.04
CA VAL A 34 -4.14 -2.68 4.11
C VAL A 34 -4.81 -1.45 3.50
N VAL A 35 -6.09 -1.54 3.12
CA VAL A 35 -6.90 -0.39 2.66
C VAL A 35 -6.97 0.70 3.72
N GLN A 36 -7.24 0.37 4.99
CA GLN A 36 -7.32 1.36 6.07
C GLN A 36 -6.00 2.12 6.25
N PHE A 37 -4.87 1.42 6.24
CA PHE A 37 -3.56 2.06 6.33
C PHE A 37 -3.23 2.88 5.07
N ALA A 38 -3.62 2.42 3.88
CA ALA A 38 -3.49 3.20 2.66
C ALA A 38 -4.29 4.50 2.71
N ILE A 39 -5.49 4.48 3.32
CA ILE A 39 -6.30 5.69 3.54
C ILE A 39 -5.58 6.66 4.47
N ILE A 40 -5.02 6.19 5.58
CA ILE A 40 -4.22 7.01 6.50
C ILE A 40 -3.01 7.64 5.78
N LEU A 41 -2.40 6.91 4.84
CA LEU A 41 -1.25 7.37 4.06
C LEU A 41 -1.59 8.21 2.83
N THR A 42 -2.85 8.53 2.59
CA THR A 42 -3.29 9.22 1.35
C THR A 42 -2.55 10.52 1.13
N GLU A 43 -2.32 11.31 2.18
CA GLU A 43 -1.67 12.62 2.10
C GLU A 43 -0.19 12.58 1.68
N TYR A 44 0.45 11.42 1.85
CA TYR A 44 1.83 11.17 1.47
C TYR A 44 1.95 10.37 0.16
N SER A 45 0.84 9.81 -0.32
CA SER A 45 0.82 8.87 -1.44
C SER A 45 0.45 9.49 -2.79
N PHE A 46 0.33 10.82 -2.85
CA PHE A 46 0.19 11.56 -4.11
C PHE A 46 1.26 11.13 -5.11
N THR A 47 0.86 10.92 -6.36
CA THR A 47 1.79 10.53 -7.44
C THR A 47 2.99 11.47 -7.52
N ASN A 48 2.75 12.78 -7.38
CA ASN A 48 3.78 13.81 -7.41
C ASN A 48 4.82 13.67 -6.28
N LYS A 49 4.49 13.02 -5.17
CA LYS A 49 5.40 12.80 -4.03
C LYS A 49 6.13 11.46 -4.11
N GLN A 50 5.86 10.61 -5.09
CA GLN A 50 6.38 9.24 -5.11
C GLN A 50 7.88 9.13 -5.45
N HIS A 51 8.57 10.24 -5.71
CA HIS A 51 10.05 10.31 -5.82
C HIS A 51 10.72 10.90 -4.56
N THR A 52 9.97 11.06 -3.48
CA THR A 52 10.44 11.61 -2.19
C THR A 52 10.78 10.52 -1.20
N TYR A 53 11.73 10.79 -0.31
CA TYR A 53 12.13 9.90 0.77
C TYR A 53 10.96 9.63 1.74
N GLU A 54 10.14 10.64 2.03
CA GLU A 54 9.00 10.56 2.95
C GLU A 54 7.97 9.53 2.48
N PHE A 55 7.63 9.55 1.18
CA PHE A 55 6.74 8.56 0.59
C PHE A 55 7.25 7.13 0.79
N TYR A 56 8.53 6.89 0.47
CA TYR A 56 9.10 5.55 0.60
C TYR A 56 9.29 5.15 2.06
N LEU A 57 9.67 6.06 2.96
CA LEU A 57 9.81 5.77 4.38
C LEU A 57 8.47 5.24 4.94
N LEU A 58 7.39 6.00 4.75
CA LEU A 58 6.08 5.62 5.27
C LEU A 58 5.55 4.35 4.59
N SER A 59 5.64 4.27 3.27
CA SER A 59 5.14 3.13 2.50
C SER A 59 5.90 1.85 2.84
N LEU A 60 7.23 1.88 2.82
CA LEU A 60 8.03 0.69 3.10
C LEU A 60 7.88 0.23 4.54
N THR A 61 7.85 1.14 5.52
CA THR A 61 7.62 0.81 6.92
C THR A 61 6.27 0.11 7.11
N ILE A 62 5.17 0.70 6.63
CA ILE A 62 3.83 0.21 6.91
C ILE A 62 3.50 -1.03 6.07
N TYR A 63 3.73 -0.99 4.75
CA TYR A 63 3.33 -2.10 3.89
C TYR A 63 4.20 -3.34 4.09
N SER A 64 5.51 -3.20 4.36
CA SER A 64 6.35 -4.37 4.65
C SER A 64 5.92 -5.04 5.95
N PHE A 65 5.59 -4.26 7.00
CA PHE A 65 5.05 -4.80 8.25
C PHE A 65 3.76 -5.59 8.01
N LEU A 66 2.77 -4.99 7.35
CA LEU A 66 1.45 -5.60 7.14
C LEU A 66 1.52 -6.84 6.25
N ILE A 67 2.20 -6.74 5.10
CA ILE A 67 2.29 -7.83 4.13
C ILE A 67 3.04 -9.03 4.73
N VAL A 68 4.16 -8.79 5.42
CA VAL A 68 4.91 -9.88 6.06
C VAL A 68 4.13 -10.47 7.25
N ALA A 69 3.44 -9.65 8.04
CA ALA A 69 2.61 -10.13 9.14
C ALA A 69 1.48 -11.05 8.66
N PHE A 70 0.68 -10.60 7.70
CA PHE A 70 -0.44 -11.39 7.22
C PHE A 70 0.00 -12.60 6.41
N ARG A 71 1.14 -12.51 5.72
CA ARG A 71 1.75 -13.69 5.09
C ARG A 71 2.10 -14.78 6.10
N ASN A 72 2.68 -14.40 7.23
CA ASN A 72 3.07 -15.35 8.26
C ASN A 72 1.87 -15.94 9.01
N ALA A 73 0.76 -15.19 9.10
CA ALA A 73 -0.48 -15.64 9.74
C ALA A 73 -1.32 -16.59 8.86
N ALA A 74 -1.27 -16.40 7.54
CA ALA A 74 -1.94 -17.23 6.56
C ALA A 74 -1.24 -18.58 6.32
N ASP A 75 -2.04 -19.60 5.99
CA ASP A 75 -1.56 -20.92 5.56
C ASP A 75 -1.37 -20.99 4.02
N HIS A 76 -2.08 -20.16 3.25
CA HIS A 76 -2.02 -20.18 1.79
C HIS A 76 -0.64 -19.79 1.23
N LYS A 77 -0.15 -20.52 0.21
CA LYS A 77 1.20 -20.31 -0.35
C LYS A 77 1.44 -18.91 -0.93
N TYR A 78 0.38 -18.31 -1.50
CA TYR A 78 0.37 -16.98 -2.12
C TYR A 78 -0.44 -15.95 -1.32
N ALA A 79 -0.49 -16.08 0.00
CA ALA A 79 -1.34 -15.24 0.81
C ALA A 79 -1.00 -13.74 0.69
N ALA A 80 0.29 -13.39 0.65
CA ALA A 80 0.70 -11.98 0.51
C ALA A 80 0.18 -11.40 -0.81
N THR A 81 0.36 -12.15 -1.90
CA THR A 81 -0.04 -11.75 -3.25
C THR A 81 -1.55 -11.60 -3.36
N ILE A 82 -2.32 -12.52 -2.80
CA ILE A 82 -3.80 -12.45 -2.79
C ILE A 82 -4.26 -11.23 -2.00
N ILE A 83 -3.69 -10.98 -0.82
CA ILE A 83 -4.02 -9.82 0.01
C ILE A 83 -3.73 -8.52 -0.76
N ALA A 84 -2.56 -8.42 -1.41
CA ALA A 84 -2.19 -7.26 -2.22
C ALA A 84 -3.12 -7.10 -3.44
N ALA A 85 -3.52 -8.18 -4.09
CA ALA A 85 -4.44 -8.17 -5.21
C ALA A 85 -5.83 -7.70 -4.80
N LEU A 86 -6.36 -8.17 -3.67
CA LEU A 86 -7.65 -7.75 -3.13
C LEU A 86 -7.63 -6.27 -2.71
N PHE A 87 -6.51 -5.81 -2.13
CA PHE A 87 -6.31 -4.39 -1.84
C PHE A 87 -6.35 -3.53 -3.11
N ILE A 88 -5.60 -3.91 -4.15
CA ILE A 88 -5.57 -3.19 -5.43
C ILE A 88 -6.96 -3.22 -6.06
N LEU A 89 -7.60 -4.39 -6.14
CA LEU A 89 -8.95 -4.53 -6.70
C LEU A 89 -9.95 -3.63 -5.98
N HIS A 90 -9.95 -3.63 -4.65
CA HIS A 90 -10.83 -2.75 -3.89
C HIS A 90 -10.62 -1.28 -4.28
N ARG A 91 -9.37 -0.82 -4.35
CA ARG A 91 -9.06 0.57 -4.71
C ARG A 91 -9.42 0.89 -6.16
N LEU A 92 -9.23 -0.04 -7.08
CA LEU A 92 -9.65 0.11 -8.48
C LEU A 92 -11.16 0.20 -8.62
N LEU A 93 -11.92 -0.61 -7.88
CA LEU A 93 -13.38 -0.52 -7.86
C LEU A 93 -13.83 0.88 -7.42
N ILE A 94 -13.21 1.45 -6.39
CA ILE A 94 -13.51 2.83 -5.96
C ILE A 94 -13.20 3.85 -7.06
N ILE A 95 -12.06 3.71 -7.75
CA ILE A 95 -11.66 4.59 -8.86
C ILE A 95 -12.63 4.52 -10.03
N TRP A 96 -13.13 3.32 -10.36
CA TRP A 96 -14.02 3.14 -11.51
C TRP A 96 -15.48 3.45 -11.21
N ILE A 97 -15.91 3.26 -9.96
CA ILE A 97 -17.32 3.38 -9.56
C ILE A 97 -17.65 4.78 -9.05
N LEU A 98 -16.80 5.41 -8.23
CA LEU A 98 -17.14 6.72 -7.65
C LEU A 98 -17.45 7.79 -8.69
N PRO A 99 -16.64 7.97 -9.77
CA PRO A 99 -16.91 9.01 -10.76
C PRO A 99 -18.22 8.87 -11.54
N LEU A 100 -18.94 7.75 -11.40
CA LEU A 100 -20.23 7.54 -12.05
C LEU A 100 -21.40 8.23 -11.34
N PHE A 101 -21.16 8.80 -10.16
CA PHE A 101 -22.18 9.48 -9.36
C PHE A 101 -21.95 10.99 -9.36
N GLU A 102 -23.04 11.73 -9.57
CA GLU A 102 -23.07 13.20 -9.51
C GLU A 102 -22.75 13.70 -8.08
N ALA A 103 -21.90 14.71 -7.98
CA ALA A 103 -21.54 15.36 -6.72
C ALA A 103 -20.94 16.75 -6.98
N GLU A 104 -21.27 17.72 -6.15
CA GLU A 104 -20.71 19.08 -6.22
C GLU A 104 -19.97 19.45 -4.92
N PRO A 105 -18.84 20.17 -5.01
CA PRO A 105 -18.10 20.60 -3.82
C PRO A 105 -18.87 21.69 -3.06
N LEU A 106 -19.22 21.41 -1.79
CA LEU A 106 -19.93 22.36 -0.93
C LEU A 106 -19.01 23.23 -0.05
N LEU A 107 -17.69 22.97 -0.09
CA LEU A 107 -16.71 23.65 0.75
C LEU A 107 -15.61 24.28 -0.12
N GLY A 108 -15.28 25.53 0.14
CA GLY A 108 -14.17 26.22 -0.51
C GLY A 108 -12.80 25.84 0.08
N PRO A 109 -11.70 26.17 -0.63
CA PRO A 109 -11.68 26.81 -1.94
C PRO A 109 -12.00 25.80 -3.06
N ILE A 110 -12.73 26.25 -4.09
CA ILE A 110 -13.05 25.46 -5.28
C ILE A 110 -12.25 26.04 -6.44
N TYR A 111 -11.28 25.29 -6.96
CA TYR A 111 -10.45 25.71 -8.09
C TYR A 111 -10.79 24.98 -9.39
N ARG A 112 -11.53 23.87 -9.29
CA ARG A 112 -12.00 23.09 -10.42
C ARG A 112 -13.49 22.88 -10.26
N ASP A 113 -14.22 23.13 -11.33
CA ASP A 113 -15.62 22.76 -11.41
C ASP A 113 -15.71 21.25 -11.63
N VAL A 114 -16.33 20.54 -10.68
CA VAL A 114 -16.45 19.08 -10.68
C VAL A 114 -17.86 18.74 -10.27
N ASP A 115 -18.56 18.03 -11.15
CA ASP A 115 -19.96 17.62 -11.04
C ASP A 115 -20.13 16.14 -10.68
N HIS A 116 -19.04 15.44 -10.36
CA HIS A 116 -18.99 14.04 -9.95
C HIS A 116 -18.02 13.80 -8.79
N TYR A 117 -18.10 12.61 -8.17
CA TYR A 117 -17.12 12.25 -7.15
C TYR A 117 -15.71 12.10 -7.71
N VAL A 118 -14.75 12.80 -7.10
CA VAL A 118 -13.33 12.68 -7.42
C VAL A 118 -12.81 11.32 -6.94
N ALA A 119 -12.23 10.55 -7.87
CA ALA A 119 -11.60 9.29 -7.53
C ALA A 119 -10.37 9.52 -6.64
N PRO A 120 -10.07 8.62 -5.69
CA PRO A 120 -8.83 8.72 -4.96
C PRO A 120 -7.63 8.36 -5.86
N TYR A 121 -6.41 8.69 -5.42
CA TYR A 121 -5.19 8.33 -6.14
C TYR A 121 -5.09 6.83 -6.41
N PHE A 122 -4.43 6.50 -7.54
CA PHE A 122 -4.18 5.14 -7.95
C PHE A 122 -3.43 4.37 -6.84
N PRO A 123 -3.86 3.14 -6.49
CA PRO A 123 -3.25 2.39 -5.40
C PRO A 123 -1.77 2.11 -5.63
N VAL A 124 -1.01 2.08 -4.54
CA VAL A 124 0.37 1.63 -4.58
C VAL A 124 0.49 0.19 -5.09
N LEU A 125 1.48 -0.08 -5.95
CA LEU A 125 1.65 -1.39 -6.58
C LEU A 125 2.31 -2.41 -5.62
N LEU A 126 1.49 -2.97 -4.73
CA LEU A 126 1.94 -3.98 -3.75
C LEU A 126 2.01 -5.41 -4.31
N PHE A 127 1.45 -5.68 -5.49
CA PHE A 127 1.37 -7.04 -6.04
C PHE A 127 2.75 -7.67 -6.25
N ILE A 128 3.67 -6.97 -6.92
CA ILE A 128 5.03 -7.46 -7.20
C ILE A 128 5.86 -7.68 -5.92
N PRO A 129 5.95 -6.71 -4.98
CA PRO A 129 6.68 -6.96 -3.73
C PRO A 129 6.05 -8.08 -2.89
N ALA A 130 4.72 -8.19 -2.86
CA ALA A 130 4.04 -9.28 -2.16
C ALA A 130 4.31 -10.66 -2.79
N LEU A 131 4.39 -10.75 -4.12
CA LEU A 131 4.81 -11.96 -4.82
C LEU A 131 6.25 -12.36 -4.46
N GLY A 132 7.15 -11.38 -4.37
CA GLY A 132 8.52 -11.59 -3.88
C GLY A 132 8.54 -12.17 -2.46
N VAL A 133 7.71 -11.63 -1.56
CA VAL A 133 7.55 -12.14 -0.19
C VAL A 133 7.07 -13.60 -0.20
N ASP A 134 6.04 -13.94 -0.98
CA ASP A 134 5.51 -15.31 -1.05
C ASP A 134 6.56 -16.31 -1.54
N ILE A 135 7.26 -15.96 -2.63
CA ILE A 135 8.31 -16.80 -3.23
C ILE A 135 9.44 -17.04 -2.23
N LEU A 136 9.95 -15.98 -1.59
CA LEU A 136 11.04 -16.08 -0.62
C LEU A 136 10.61 -16.78 0.66
N HIS A 137 9.38 -16.56 1.12
CA HIS A 137 8.86 -17.22 2.31
C HIS A 137 8.86 -18.75 2.16
N HIS A 138 8.61 -19.26 0.96
CA HIS A 138 8.65 -20.69 0.64
C HIS A 138 10.07 -21.20 0.33
N LYS A 139 10.88 -20.42 -0.39
CA LYS A 139 12.24 -20.85 -0.79
C LYS A 139 13.25 -20.85 0.37
N ILE A 140 13.14 -19.91 1.31
CA ILE A 140 14.10 -19.79 2.42
C ILE A 140 13.77 -20.83 3.51
N LYS A 141 14.63 -21.84 3.61
CA LYS A 141 14.56 -22.90 4.64
C LYS A 141 15.28 -22.56 5.95
N SER A 142 15.91 -21.38 6.04
CA SER A 142 16.65 -20.97 7.24
C SER A 142 15.73 -20.89 8.46
N SER A 143 16.15 -21.50 9.57
CA SER A 143 15.47 -21.40 10.87
C SER A 143 15.68 -20.03 11.52
N ASN A 144 16.73 -19.31 11.13
CA ASN A 144 17.02 -17.98 11.68
C ASN A 144 16.04 -16.95 11.12
N ARG A 145 15.10 -16.53 11.97
CA ARG A 145 14.08 -15.53 11.64
C ARG A 145 14.70 -14.23 11.13
N ILE A 146 15.78 -13.76 11.76
CA ILE A 146 16.44 -12.50 11.39
C ILE A 146 16.94 -12.57 9.95
N VAL A 147 17.66 -13.64 9.60
CA VAL A 147 18.18 -13.83 8.22
C VAL A 147 17.03 -13.90 7.22
N LYS A 148 15.98 -14.68 7.50
CA LYS A 148 14.81 -14.80 6.62
C LYS A 148 14.12 -13.44 6.41
N THR A 149 13.88 -12.69 7.48
CA THR A 149 13.20 -11.39 7.39
C THR A 149 14.07 -10.31 6.77
N SER A 150 15.40 -10.37 6.94
CA SER A 150 16.32 -9.47 6.25
C SER A 150 16.27 -9.67 4.74
N ILE A 151 16.32 -10.91 4.26
CA ILE A 151 16.24 -11.21 2.82
C ILE A 151 14.87 -10.78 2.27
N ILE A 152 13.78 -11.07 2.98
CA ILE A 152 12.42 -10.66 2.59
C ILE A 152 12.30 -9.13 2.57
N GLY A 153 12.79 -8.44 3.61
CA GLY A 153 12.73 -6.98 3.71
C GLY A 153 13.53 -6.28 2.62
N VAL A 154 14.73 -6.77 2.30
CA VAL A 154 15.54 -6.26 1.17
C VAL A 154 14.81 -6.47 -0.15
N CYS A 155 14.24 -7.66 -0.37
CA CYS A 155 13.47 -7.95 -1.59
C CYS A 155 12.25 -7.02 -1.70
N PHE A 156 11.49 -6.85 -0.62
CA PHE A 156 10.34 -5.95 -0.58
C PHE A 156 10.76 -4.52 -0.89
N CYS A 157 11.83 -4.03 -0.26
CA CYS A 157 12.37 -2.68 -0.48
C CYS A 157 12.73 -2.45 -1.96
N ILE A 158 13.54 -3.35 -2.54
CA ILE A 158 14.01 -3.21 -3.93
C ILE A 158 12.84 -3.30 -4.92
N THR A 159 11.99 -4.32 -4.77
CA THR A 159 10.87 -4.54 -5.71
C THR A 159 9.83 -3.42 -5.61
N PHE A 160 9.48 -2.96 -4.41
CA PHE A 160 8.59 -1.82 -4.23
C PHE A 160 9.22 -0.55 -4.82
N PHE A 161 10.51 -0.29 -4.55
CA PHE A 161 11.22 0.86 -5.09
C PHE A 161 11.16 0.91 -6.62
N VAL A 162 11.64 -0.14 -7.28
CA VAL A 162 11.73 -0.21 -8.75
C VAL A 162 10.35 -0.10 -9.39
N VAL A 163 9.37 -0.86 -8.89
CA VAL A 163 8.03 -0.85 -9.47
C VAL A 163 7.37 0.51 -9.31
N GLN A 164 7.43 1.10 -8.12
CA GLN A 164 6.76 2.36 -7.85
C GLN A 164 7.44 3.55 -8.49
N TRP A 165 8.77 3.54 -8.59
CA TRP A 165 9.50 4.61 -9.24
C TRP A 165 9.05 4.79 -10.69
N ASN A 166 9.06 3.70 -11.46
CA ASN A 166 8.66 3.69 -12.87
C ASN A 166 7.15 3.92 -13.03
N PHE A 167 6.35 3.39 -12.11
CA PHE A 167 4.90 3.54 -12.20
C PHE A 167 4.44 4.97 -11.87
N ALA A 168 5.11 5.65 -10.95
CA ALA A 168 4.85 7.07 -10.69
C ALA A 168 5.14 7.94 -11.92
N GLU A 169 6.24 7.69 -12.63
CA GLU A 169 6.54 8.36 -13.90
C GLU A 169 5.46 8.10 -14.95
N PHE A 170 4.99 6.86 -15.06
CA PHE A 170 3.86 6.52 -15.94
C PHE A 170 2.58 7.27 -15.54
N LEU A 171 2.24 7.31 -14.25
CA LEU A 171 1.04 7.97 -13.74
C LEU A 171 1.03 9.50 -13.94
N LEU A 172 2.21 10.14 -13.98
CA LEU A 172 2.31 11.57 -14.31
C LEU A 172 2.30 11.84 -15.82
N SER A 173 2.56 10.82 -16.64
CA SER A 173 2.55 10.95 -18.10
C SER A 173 1.13 11.09 -18.67
N GLU A 174 1.04 11.59 -19.91
CA GLU A 174 -0.22 11.69 -20.65
C GLU A 174 -0.91 10.33 -20.84
N LYS A 175 -0.15 9.23 -20.84
CA LYS A 175 -0.70 7.87 -21.07
C LYS A 175 -1.59 7.39 -19.92
N ALA A 176 -1.41 7.89 -18.71
CA ALA A 176 -2.23 7.54 -17.56
C ALA A 176 -3.50 8.41 -17.44
N ARG A 177 -3.67 9.40 -18.33
CA ARG A 177 -4.82 10.31 -18.39
C ARG A 177 -6.01 9.67 -19.09
N ASN A 178 -6.52 8.59 -18.50
CA ASN A 178 -7.67 7.86 -19.01
C ASN A 178 -8.54 7.38 -17.85
N TRP A 179 -9.73 6.86 -18.19
CA TRP A 179 -10.72 6.41 -17.20
C TRP A 179 -10.19 5.28 -16.28
N PHE A 180 -9.24 4.46 -16.76
CA PHE A 180 -8.74 3.31 -16.02
C PHE A 180 -7.78 3.72 -14.91
N PHE A 181 -6.81 4.59 -15.22
CA PHE A 181 -5.81 5.09 -14.25
C PHE A 181 -6.23 6.37 -13.54
N ALA A 182 -7.22 7.08 -14.10
CA ALA A 182 -7.81 8.30 -13.55
C ALA A 182 -6.78 9.38 -13.19
N ALA A 183 -5.66 9.49 -13.92
CA ALA A 183 -4.57 10.41 -13.55
C ALA A 183 -4.99 11.89 -13.56
N ASP A 184 -5.95 12.29 -14.39
CA ASP A 184 -6.52 13.65 -14.40
C ASP A 184 -7.72 13.82 -13.46
N ASN A 185 -8.39 12.72 -13.14
CA ASN A 185 -9.62 12.71 -12.36
C ASN A 185 -9.39 12.41 -10.87
N ASN A 186 -8.13 12.37 -10.44
CA ASN A 186 -7.75 12.12 -9.05
C ASN A 186 -7.36 13.40 -8.28
N PHE A 187 -7.23 14.54 -8.97
CA PHE A 187 -6.94 15.81 -8.34
C PHE A 187 -8.18 16.34 -7.62
N PRO A 188 -8.08 16.64 -6.31
CA PRO A 188 -9.21 17.18 -5.55
C PRO A 188 -9.52 18.61 -5.99
N TYR A 189 -10.80 18.98 -5.88
CA TYR A 189 -11.32 20.28 -6.34
C TYR A 189 -10.65 21.49 -5.66
N TRP A 190 -10.07 21.32 -4.48
CA TRP A 190 -9.39 22.36 -3.70
C TRP A 190 -7.91 22.53 -4.02
N VAL A 191 -7.38 21.79 -5.00
CA VAL A 191 -6.00 21.95 -5.49
C VAL A 191 -6.03 22.66 -6.84
N ARG A 192 -5.22 23.73 -7.00
CA ARG A 192 -5.06 24.40 -8.29
C ARG A 192 -4.31 23.47 -9.25
N MET A 193 -4.92 23.20 -10.40
CA MET A 193 -4.22 22.52 -11.49
C MET A 193 -3.40 23.53 -12.30
N GLY A 194 -2.23 23.10 -12.79
CA GLY A 194 -1.33 23.92 -13.59
C GLY A 194 -0.17 23.07 -14.12
N GLU A 195 0.88 23.71 -14.63
CA GLU A 195 2.04 23.01 -15.21
C GLU A 195 2.68 22.00 -14.22
N ARG A 196 2.72 22.36 -12.93
CA ARG A 196 3.27 21.50 -11.86
C ARG A 196 2.39 20.28 -11.51
N SER A 197 1.17 20.17 -12.02
CA SER A 197 0.26 19.05 -11.71
C SER A 197 0.82 17.70 -12.17
N TYR A 198 1.66 17.70 -13.21
CA TYR A 198 2.23 16.48 -13.79
C TYR A 198 3.74 16.35 -13.52
N GLU A 199 4.23 17.04 -12.50
CA GLU A 199 5.64 17.03 -12.12
C GLU A 199 5.85 16.47 -10.71
N PHE A 200 7.04 15.95 -10.44
CA PHE A 200 7.41 15.55 -9.09
C PHE A 200 7.59 16.76 -8.18
N TRP A 201 7.00 16.70 -6.99
CA TRP A 201 7.08 17.75 -5.99
C TRP A 201 8.17 17.46 -4.97
N PHE A 202 9.06 18.44 -4.79
CA PHE A 202 10.09 18.43 -3.74
C PHE A 202 9.90 19.57 -2.75
N GLU A 203 8.82 20.32 -2.89
CA GLU A 203 8.41 21.40 -2.00
C GLU A 203 6.90 21.28 -1.78
N GLU A 204 6.45 21.38 -0.53
CA GLU A 204 5.04 21.41 -0.18
C GLU A 204 4.73 22.56 0.78
N TRP A 205 3.46 22.98 0.80
CA TRP A 205 2.97 23.96 1.75
C TRP A 205 2.36 23.23 2.95
N THR A 206 2.79 23.58 4.16
CA THR A 206 2.16 23.09 5.38
C THR A 206 0.77 23.72 5.53
N PRO A 207 -0.12 23.12 6.34
CA PRO A 207 -1.42 23.71 6.64
C PRO A 207 -1.35 25.14 7.22
N TYR A 208 -0.19 25.53 7.75
CA TYR A 208 0.09 26.84 8.34
C TYR A 208 0.75 27.82 7.35
N GLY A 209 0.84 27.46 6.06
CA GLY A 209 1.38 28.34 5.01
C GLY A 209 2.91 28.42 4.97
N GLN A 210 3.62 27.51 5.65
CA GLN A 210 5.08 27.44 5.58
C GLN A 210 5.50 26.47 4.47
N LYS A 211 6.60 26.78 3.76
CA LYS A 211 7.19 25.84 2.80
C LYS A 211 7.99 24.77 3.55
N SER A 212 7.76 23.52 3.20
CA SER A 212 8.53 22.36 3.65
C SER A 212 9.20 21.71 2.46
N GLU A 213 10.50 21.42 2.58
CA GLU A 213 11.25 20.69 1.55
C GLU A 213 11.10 19.18 1.77
N LEU A 214 10.66 18.48 0.72
CA LEU A 214 10.60 17.03 0.68
C LEU A 214 11.95 16.48 0.22
N LYS A 215 12.48 15.49 0.93
CA LYS A 215 13.82 14.99 0.67
C LYS A 215 13.82 14.13 -0.59
N LYS A 216 14.76 14.41 -1.50
CA LYS A 216 15.03 13.52 -2.63
C LYS A 216 15.62 12.20 -2.16
N ILE A 217 15.38 11.14 -2.92
CA ILE A 217 16.03 9.86 -2.69
C ILE A 217 17.48 9.95 -3.13
N THR A 218 18.36 9.43 -2.28
CA THR A 218 19.80 9.35 -2.50
C THR A 218 20.25 7.94 -2.13
N LEU A 219 21.42 7.52 -2.60
CA LEU A 219 21.94 6.19 -2.25
C LEU A 219 22.08 6.01 -0.72
N GLY A 220 22.47 7.07 -0.01
CA GLY A 220 22.65 7.05 1.44
C GLY A 220 21.34 6.88 2.22
N ASN A 221 20.30 7.65 1.88
CA ASN A 221 19.01 7.52 2.56
C ASN A 221 18.24 6.25 2.14
N PHE A 222 18.49 5.71 0.94
CA PHE A 222 17.95 4.42 0.52
C PHE A 222 18.49 3.25 1.37
N GLY A 223 19.75 3.33 1.81
CA GLY A 223 20.30 2.39 2.80
C GLY A 223 19.51 2.39 4.11
N LEU A 224 19.17 3.58 4.62
CA LEU A 224 18.33 3.73 5.82
C LEU A 224 16.91 3.17 5.60
N LEU A 225 16.28 3.46 4.46
CA LEU A 225 14.97 2.88 4.10
C LEU A 225 15.01 1.35 4.14
N THR A 226 16.07 0.76 3.61
CA THR A 226 16.26 -0.69 3.62
C THR A 226 16.36 -1.23 5.05
N VAL A 227 17.12 -0.58 5.93
CA VAL A 227 17.21 -0.96 7.35
C VAL A 227 15.83 -0.87 8.03
N PHE A 228 15.09 0.22 7.86
CA PHE A 228 13.73 0.35 8.40
C PHE A 228 12.79 -0.73 7.88
N THR A 229 12.87 -1.05 6.59
CA THR A 229 12.07 -2.11 5.96
C THR A 229 12.38 -3.48 6.56
N ILE A 230 13.65 -3.78 6.82
CA ILE A 230 14.07 -5.03 7.49
C ILE A 230 13.50 -5.10 8.90
N ILE A 231 13.63 -4.02 9.68
CA ILE A 231 13.11 -3.96 11.05
C ILE A 231 11.58 -4.16 11.05
N CYS A 232 10.86 -3.47 10.17
CA CYS A 232 9.41 -3.58 10.06
C CYS A 232 8.96 -4.97 9.56
N SER A 233 9.69 -5.56 8.62
CA SER A 233 9.46 -6.95 8.19
C SER A 233 9.69 -7.95 9.32
N TYR A 234 10.71 -7.73 10.15
CA TYR A 234 10.97 -8.55 11.33
C TYR A 234 9.85 -8.45 12.37
N LEU A 235 9.43 -7.22 12.70
CA LEU A 235 8.31 -6.98 13.61
C LEU A 235 7.00 -7.56 13.05
N GLY A 236 6.75 -7.41 11.75
CA GLY A 236 5.61 -7.99 11.06
C GLY A 236 5.62 -9.51 11.15
N SER A 237 6.77 -10.14 10.89
CA SER A 237 6.95 -11.59 11.01
C SER A 237 6.67 -12.11 12.42
N PHE A 238 7.13 -11.39 13.45
CA PHE A 238 6.83 -11.67 14.85
C PHE A 238 5.33 -11.56 15.14
N PHE A 239 4.72 -10.43 14.77
CA PHE A 239 3.30 -10.16 14.96
C PHE A 239 2.40 -11.18 14.24
N GLY A 240 2.74 -11.54 13.00
CA GLY A 240 2.01 -12.55 12.22
C GLY A 240 2.10 -13.95 12.85
N THR A 241 3.25 -14.30 13.43
CA THR A 241 3.41 -15.57 14.16
C THR A 241 2.53 -15.59 15.40
N TRP A 242 2.45 -14.47 16.13
CA TRP A 242 1.55 -14.34 17.28
C TRP A 242 0.08 -14.46 16.86
N ILE A 243 -0.35 -13.73 15.82
CA ILE A 243 -1.71 -13.83 15.26
C ILE A 243 -2.06 -15.28 14.91
N ARG A 244 -1.14 -16.01 14.27
CA ARG A 244 -1.36 -17.40 13.85
C ARG A 244 -1.69 -18.34 15.01
N GLN A 245 -1.24 -18.05 16.22
CA GLN A 245 -1.38 -18.94 17.38
C GLN A 245 -2.70 -18.74 18.15
N ILE A 246 -3.50 -17.74 17.78
CA ILE A 246 -4.76 -17.42 18.47
C ILE A 246 -5.77 -18.53 18.21
N LYS A 247 -6.25 -19.20 19.26
CA LYS A 247 -7.22 -20.31 19.15
C LYS A 247 -8.58 -20.03 19.81
N ARG A 248 -8.66 -19.03 20.68
CA ARG A 248 -9.73 -18.85 21.69
C ARG A 248 -9.87 -20.03 22.64
#